data_AF-A0A6C1T0G1-F1
#
_entry.id   AF-A0A6C1T0G1-F1
#
_cell.length_a   1.000
_cell.length_b   1.000
_cell.length_c   1.000
_cell.angle_alpha   90.00
_cell.angle_beta   90.00
_cell.angle_gamma   90.00
#
_symmetry.space_group_name_H-M   'P 1'
#
loop_
_entity.id
_entity.type
_entity.pdbx_description
1 polymer ?
#
loop_
_entity_poly.entity_id
_entity_poly.type
_entity_poly.pdbx_seq_one_letter_code
_entity_poly.pdbx_strand_id
1 'polypeptide(L)'
;MHKPVLAALALVLALGGCATVRDSRLNPLNWFGRESTETLAPRGGWLTETDRRALVPVVTEMEAIPTTGGALVRASGVTETQGWWDVELRPVNRGRPVEGALIYEFVVAEPRRATAVSTEASRTVTAGVKVPTERLAGVRRIVVRGGQNARSVNR
;
A
#
# COMPACT_ATOMS: atom_id res chain seq x y z
N MET A 1 40.95 -22.40 -66.62
CA MET A 1 40.87 -21.71 -65.30
C MET A 1 39.49 -21.85 -64.62
N HIS A 2 38.74 -22.92 -64.89
CA HIS A 2 37.32 -23.03 -64.47
C HIS A 2 37.12 -23.81 -63.16
N LYS A 3 38.06 -24.71 -62.84
CA LYS A 3 38.07 -25.53 -61.61
C LYS A 3 38.12 -24.70 -60.30
N PRO A 4 38.96 -23.66 -60.14
CA PRO A 4 38.99 -22.89 -58.89
C PRO A 4 37.75 -22.02 -58.70
N VAL A 5 37.16 -21.53 -59.80
CA VAL A 5 35.92 -20.72 -59.76
C VAL A 5 34.73 -21.56 -59.32
N LEU A 6 34.61 -22.79 -59.84
CA LEU A 6 33.57 -23.73 -59.40
C LEU A 6 33.73 -24.15 -57.93
N ALA A 7 34.98 -24.35 -57.47
CA ALA A 7 35.25 -24.67 -56.07
C ALA A 7 34.89 -23.51 -55.12
N ALA A 8 35.22 -22.27 -55.50
CA ALA A 8 34.85 -21.08 -54.74
C ALA A 8 33.33 -20.88 -54.68
N LEU A 9 32.63 -21.09 -55.80
CA LEU A 9 31.17 -20.97 -55.85
C LEU A 9 30.48 -22.03 -54.98
N ALA A 10 30.95 -23.28 -55.03
CA ALA A 10 30.42 -24.35 -54.19
C ALA A 10 30.62 -24.09 -52.70
N LEU A 11 31.76 -23.51 -52.31
CA LEU A 11 32.07 -23.16 -50.93
C LEU A 11 31.14 -22.06 -50.40
N VAL A 12 30.86 -21.03 -51.20
CA VAL A 12 29.94 -19.93 -50.85
C VAL A 12 28.51 -20.44 -50.69
N LEU A 13 28.06 -21.34 -51.58
CA LEU A 13 26.73 -21.98 -51.48
C LEU A 13 26.60 -22.87 -50.23
N ALA A 14 27.65 -23.63 -49.90
CA ALA A 14 27.66 -24.47 -48.69
C ALA A 14 27.63 -23.64 -47.40
N LEU A 15 28.39 -22.54 -47.34
CA LEU A 15 28.43 -21.63 -46.18
C LEU A 15 27.12 -20.84 -46.02
N GLY A 16 26.46 -20.45 -47.12
CA GLY A 16 25.15 -19.80 -47.09
C GLY A 16 24.02 -20.69 -46.58
N GLY A 17 24.12 -22.02 -46.79
CA GLY A 17 23.14 -22.99 -46.31
C GLY A 17 23.10 -23.19 -44.79
N CYS A 18 24.15 -22.80 -44.05
CA CYS A 18 24.16 -22.90 -42.59
C CYS A 18 23.39 -21.76 -41.91
N ALA A 19 23.16 -20.63 -42.59
CA ALA A 19 22.42 -19.49 -42.02
C ALA A 19 20.94 -19.82 -41.76
N THR A 20 20.33 -20.70 -42.56
CA THR A 20 18.93 -21.11 -42.42
C THR A 20 18.69 -22.06 -41.24
N VAL A 21 19.74 -22.62 -40.65
CA VAL A 21 19.65 -23.54 -39.50
C VAL A 21 19.27 -22.76 -38.22
N ARG A 22 19.71 -21.50 -38.10
CA ARG A 22 19.45 -20.66 -36.93
C ARG A 22 17.96 -20.41 -36.70
N ASP A 23 17.22 -20.15 -37.78
CA ASP A 23 15.76 -19.89 -37.75
C ASP A 23 14.92 -21.15 -38.00
N SER A 24 15.56 -22.32 -38.07
CA SER A 24 14.87 -23.58 -38.32
C SER A 24 14.05 -24.04 -37.11
N ARG A 25 12.89 -24.63 -37.40
CA ARG A 25 12.08 -25.38 -36.43
C ARG A 25 12.73 -26.71 -36.01
N LEU A 26 13.88 -27.08 -36.56
CA LEU A 26 14.68 -28.23 -36.13
C LEU A 26 15.81 -27.83 -35.16
N ASN A 27 15.97 -26.54 -34.84
CA ASN A 27 16.95 -26.07 -33.89
C ASN A 27 16.42 -26.23 -32.45
N PRO A 28 17.04 -27.10 -31.62
CA PRO A 28 16.58 -27.35 -30.25
C PRO A 28 16.58 -26.11 -29.35
N LEU A 29 17.37 -25.09 -29.70
CA LEU A 29 17.40 -23.82 -28.98
C LEU A 29 16.15 -22.96 -29.22
N ASN A 30 15.40 -23.21 -30.30
CA ASN A 30 14.16 -22.51 -30.63
C ASN A 30 12.91 -23.23 -30.11
N TRP A 31 13.03 -24.49 -29.66
CA TRP A 31 11.89 -25.27 -29.15
C TRP A 31 11.42 -24.81 -27.78
N PHE A 32 12.32 -24.20 -27.01
CA PHE A 32 12.02 -23.68 -25.68
C PHE A 32 11.66 -22.20 -25.80
N GLY A 33 10.38 -21.89 -25.55
CA GLY A 33 9.90 -20.52 -25.47
C GLY A 33 10.57 -19.76 -24.33
N ARG A 34 10.69 -18.43 -24.48
CA ARG A 34 11.13 -17.57 -23.38
C ARG A 34 10.04 -17.54 -22.31
N GLU A 35 10.45 -17.69 -21.05
CA GLU A 35 9.56 -17.45 -19.93
C GLU A 35 9.05 -16.02 -19.99
N SER A 36 7.73 -15.85 -20.05
CA SER A 36 7.07 -14.56 -19.87
C SER A 36 6.46 -14.56 -18.47
N THR A 37 7.02 -13.75 -17.57
CA THR A 37 6.41 -13.52 -16.26
C THR A 37 5.15 -12.69 -16.45
N GLU A 38 3.98 -13.32 -16.45
CA GLU A 38 2.72 -12.60 -16.36
C GLU A 38 2.65 -11.90 -15.00
N THR A 39 2.75 -10.57 -15.02
CA THR A 39 2.66 -9.76 -13.81
C THR A 39 1.20 -9.36 -13.63
N LEU A 40 0.66 -9.57 -12.42
CA LEU A 40 -0.70 -9.14 -12.03
C LEU A 40 -0.87 -7.61 -11.96
N ALA A 41 0.18 -6.84 -12.26
CA ALA A 41 0.14 -5.39 -12.21
C ALA A 41 -0.65 -4.85 -13.41
N PRO A 42 -1.62 -3.95 -13.20
CA PRO A 42 -2.30 -3.27 -14.28
C PRO A 42 -1.30 -2.52 -15.17
N ARG A 43 -1.55 -2.46 -16.49
CA ARG A 43 -0.67 -1.76 -17.45
C ARG A 43 -0.48 -0.25 -17.15
N GLY A 44 -1.35 0.33 -16.32
CA GLY A 44 -1.29 1.73 -15.86
C GLY A 44 -0.78 1.91 -14.43
N GLY A 45 -0.27 0.85 -13.78
CA GLY A 45 0.07 0.87 -12.35
C GLY A 45 -1.16 0.74 -11.45
N TRP A 46 -0.92 0.64 -10.14
CA TRP A 46 -1.98 0.67 -9.14
C TRP A 46 -2.54 2.09 -9.02
N LEU A 47 -3.86 2.23 -8.95
CA LEU A 47 -4.48 3.49 -8.56
C LEU A 47 -3.92 3.86 -7.17
N THR A 48 -3.43 5.09 -7.01
CA THR A 48 -3.10 5.61 -5.68
C THR A 48 -4.42 5.83 -4.96
N GLU A 49 -4.83 4.86 -4.16
CA GLU A 49 -6.06 4.93 -3.38
C GLU A 49 -5.93 6.10 -2.41
N THR A 50 -6.56 7.21 -2.77
CA THR A 50 -6.67 8.35 -1.87
C THR A 50 -7.72 7.98 -0.86
N ASP A 51 -7.34 7.93 0.41
CA ASP A 51 -8.26 7.63 1.50
C ASP A 51 -9.29 8.76 1.61
N ARG A 52 -10.54 8.45 1.25
CA ARG A 52 -11.69 9.39 1.25
C ARG A 52 -12.52 9.29 2.51
N ARG A 53 -12.08 8.54 3.53
CA ARG A 53 -12.81 8.43 4.80
C ARG A 53 -12.90 9.79 5.48
N ALA A 54 -14.06 10.05 6.07
CA ALA A 54 -14.28 11.25 6.87
C ALA A 54 -13.51 11.17 8.19
N LEU A 55 -13.35 12.30 8.86
CA LEU A 55 -12.86 12.32 10.23
C LEU A 55 -14.01 12.04 11.20
N VAL A 56 -13.75 11.26 12.24
CA VAL A 56 -14.69 11.12 13.37
C VAL A 56 -14.94 12.52 13.94
N PRO A 57 -16.21 12.98 14.05
CA PRO A 57 -16.51 14.36 14.42
C PRO A 57 -15.87 14.76 15.75
N VAL A 58 -16.10 13.97 16.80
CA VAL A 58 -15.62 14.27 18.15
C VAL A 58 -14.89 13.07 18.72
N VAL A 59 -13.63 13.28 19.10
CA VAL A 59 -12.85 12.35 19.93
C VAL A 59 -13.29 12.52 21.38
N THR A 60 -13.89 11.50 21.98
CA THR A 60 -14.38 11.50 23.36
C THR A 60 -13.34 11.00 24.34
N GLU A 61 -12.50 10.05 23.92
CA GLU A 61 -11.46 9.44 24.75
C GLU A 61 -10.21 9.15 23.94
N MET A 62 -9.05 9.29 24.57
CA MET A 62 -7.78 8.88 24.01
C MET A 62 -6.86 8.44 25.15
N GLU A 63 -6.16 7.32 24.94
CA GLU A 63 -5.11 6.87 25.84
C GLU A 63 -3.93 6.25 25.07
N ALA A 64 -2.77 6.22 25.71
CA ALA A 64 -1.59 5.53 25.23
C ALA A 64 -1.16 4.51 26.29
N ILE A 65 -1.36 3.23 26.01
CA ILE A 65 -1.07 2.12 26.92
C ILE A 65 0.35 1.63 26.63
N PRO A 66 1.29 1.69 27.59
CA PRO A 66 2.63 1.15 27.40
C PRO A 66 2.60 -0.36 27.16
N THR A 67 3.48 -0.85 26.28
CA THR A 67 3.66 -2.28 25.98
C THR A 67 5.15 -2.61 25.92
N THR A 68 5.52 -3.88 26.00
CA THR A 68 6.94 -4.30 25.93
C THR A 68 7.65 -3.84 24.66
N GLY A 69 6.91 -3.67 23.56
CA GLY A 69 7.46 -3.27 22.26
C GLY A 69 7.11 -1.85 21.81
N GLY A 70 6.64 -0.98 22.70
CA GLY A 70 6.23 0.39 22.37
C GLY A 70 4.97 0.82 23.13
N ALA A 71 3.96 1.33 22.44
CA ALA A 71 2.68 1.71 23.04
C ALA A 71 1.49 1.34 22.13
N LEU A 72 0.35 1.03 22.72
CA LEU A 72 -0.94 0.94 22.03
C LEU A 72 -1.69 2.26 22.22
N VAL A 73 -1.89 3.00 21.14
CA VAL A 73 -2.73 4.22 21.17
C VAL A 73 -4.15 3.79 20.86
N ARG A 74 -5.08 4.07 21.77
CA ARG A 74 -6.51 3.80 21.61
C ARG A 74 -7.28 5.12 21.68
N ALA A 75 -8.24 5.29 20.79
CA ALA A 75 -9.13 6.44 20.82
C ALA A 75 -10.57 6.00 20.55
N SER A 76 -11.50 6.67 21.23
CA SER A 76 -12.94 6.52 21.03
C SER A 76 -13.53 7.87 20.66
N GLY A 77 -14.62 7.83 19.89
CA GLY A 77 -15.34 9.01 19.46
C GLY A 77 -16.76 8.68 19.08
N VAL A 78 -17.56 9.71 18.83
CA VAL A 78 -18.99 9.58 18.51
C VAL A 78 -19.24 10.13 17.12
N THR A 79 -19.93 9.34 16.29
CA THR A 79 -20.36 9.74 14.94
C THR A 79 -21.76 10.36 14.95
N GLU A 80 -22.15 10.98 13.84
CA GLU A 80 -23.44 11.68 13.73
C GLU A 80 -24.61 10.69 13.81
N THR A 81 -24.51 9.58 13.08
CA THR A 81 -25.50 8.48 13.00
C THR A 81 -24.82 7.13 13.30
N GLN A 82 -25.59 6.04 13.35
CA GLN A 82 -25.02 4.68 13.42
C GLN A 82 -24.60 4.16 12.04
N GLY A 83 -23.85 3.05 11.99
CA GLY A 83 -23.50 2.36 10.74
C GLY A 83 -22.24 2.88 10.05
N TRP A 84 -21.51 3.79 10.70
CA TRP A 84 -20.15 4.14 10.34
C TRP A 84 -19.22 2.95 10.61
N TRP A 85 -18.22 2.76 9.76
CA TRP A 85 -17.41 1.53 9.76
C TRP A 85 -15.97 1.81 9.30
N ASP A 86 -15.12 0.77 9.31
CA ASP A 86 -13.70 0.86 8.91
C ASP A 86 -12.96 2.03 9.57
N VAL A 87 -12.97 2.01 10.89
CA VAL A 87 -12.44 3.07 11.73
C VAL A 87 -10.94 2.85 11.94
N GLU A 88 -10.12 3.88 11.74
CA GLU A 88 -8.68 3.77 11.85
C GLU A 88 -8.04 5.01 12.47
N LEU A 89 -6.90 4.82 13.14
CA LEU A 89 -5.97 5.90 13.48
C LEU A 89 -4.90 5.99 12.39
N ARG A 90 -5.18 6.82 11.39
CA ARG A 90 -4.31 7.00 10.22
C ARG A 90 -3.12 7.89 10.56
N PRO A 91 -1.86 7.43 10.36
CA PRO A 91 -0.69 8.23 10.70
C PRO A 91 -0.53 9.41 9.74
N VAL A 92 -0.35 10.60 10.29
CA VAL A 92 0.10 11.78 9.53
C VAL A 92 1.62 11.72 9.35
N ASN A 93 2.13 12.35 8.29
CA ASN A 93 3.57 12.43 8.01
C ASN A 93 4.28 11.05 8.01
N ARG A 94 3.59 10.01 7.50
CA ARG A 94 4.08 8.63 7.46
C ARG A 94 4.48 8.08 8.85
N GLY A 95 3.82 8.56 9.90
CA GLY A 95 4.07 8.15 11.28
C GLY A 95 5.37 8.71 11.86
N ARG A 96 5.94 9.77 11.25
CA ARG A 96 7.09 10.48 11.80
C ARG A 96 6.63 11.69 12.62
N PRO A 97 7.24 11.94 13.78
CA PRO A 97 6.86 13.08 14.60
C PRO A 97 7.13 14.41 13.88
N VAL A 98 6.21 15.35 14.04
CA VAL A 98 6.36 16.76 13.64
C VAL A 98 6.55 17.55 14.93
N GLU A 99 7.70 18.20 15.09
CA GLU A 99 8.03 18.96 16.32
C GLU A 99 7.91 18.13 17.62
N GLY A 100 8.18 16.82 17.53
CA GLY A 100 8.04 15.87 18.65
C GLY A 100 6.60 15.43 18.94
N ALA A 101 5.63 15.79 18.10
CA ALA A 101 4.26 15.29 18.17
C ALA A 101 4.02 14.18 17.14
N LEU A 102 3.60 13.00 17.59
CA LEU A 102 3.14 11.91 16.72
C LEU A 102 1.64 12.05 16.49
N ILE A 103 1.24 12.39 15.26
CA ILE A 103 -0.14 12.79 14.94
C ILE A 103 -0.84 11.67 14.16
N TYR A 104 -2.04 11.32 14.62
CA TYR A 104 -2.97 10.43 13.95
C TYR A 104 -4.28 11.16 13.63
N GLU A 105 -4.81 10.91 12.45
CA GLU A 105 -6.17 11.30 12.06
C GLU A 105 -7.12 10.15 12.37
N PHE A 106 -8.19 10.44 13.10
CA PHE A 106 -9.20 9.44 13.44
C PHE A 106 -10.24 9.39 12.34
N VAL A 107 -10.12 8.38 11.47
CA VAL A 107 -10.85 8.31 10.22
C VAL A 107 -11.90 7.23 10.27
N VAL A 108 -12.97 7.42 9.51
CA VAL A 108 -14.13 6.52 9.51
C VAL A 108 -14.85 6.56 8.17
N ALA A 109 -15.29 5.40 7.69
CA ALA A 109 -16.05 5.26 6.46
C ALA A 109 -17.54 5.54 6.68
N GLU A 110 -18.13 6.26 5.71
CA GLU A 110 -19.53 6.65 5.74
C GLU A 110 -20.47 5.43 5.67
N PRO A 111 -21.65 5.49 6.33
CA PRO A 111 -22.68 4.48 6.20
C PRO A 111 -23.15 4.34 4.74
N ARG A 112 -23.33 3.10 4.27
CA ARG A 112 -23.77 2.82 2.89
C ARG A 112 -25.24 3.21 2.61
N ARG A 113 -26.02 3.49 3.66
CA ARG A 113 -27.42 3.87 3.61
C ARG A 113 -27.65 4.92 4.69
N ALA A 114 -28.64 5.79 4.49
CA ALA A 114 -29.07 6.69 5.56
C ALA A 114 -29.51 5.88 6.78
N THR A 115 -28.97 6.23 7.92
CA THR A 115 -29.27 5.63 9.22
C THR A 115 -29.89 6.67 10.13
N ALA A 116 -30.78 6.24 11.03
CA ALA A 116 -31.34 7.13 12.04
C ALA A 116 -30.24 7.62 13.00
N VAL A 117 -30.59 8.57 13.87
CA VAL A 117 -29.78 8.88 15.05
C VAL A 117 -30.40 8.12 16.22
N SER A 118 -29.62 7.25 16.85
CA SER A 118 -30.04 6.48 18.03
C SER A 118 -29.21 6.88 19.26
N THR A 119 -28.92 5.94 20.15
CA THR A 119 -28.14 6.17 21.37
C THR A 119 -26.67 6.49 21.05
N GLU A 120 -26.01 7.22 21.95
CA GLU A 120 -24.57 7.50 21.82
C GLU A 120 -23.75 6.22 21.69
N ALA A 121 -24.03 5.19 22.50
CA ALA A 121 -23.36 3.90 22.44
C ALA A 121 -23.40 3.24 21.05
N SER A 122 -24.50 3.39 20.30
CA SER A 122 -24.62 2.85 18.94
C SER A 122 -23.82 3.62 17.88
N ARG A 123 -23.37 4.83 18.21
CA ARG A 123 -22.57 5.74 17.37
C ARG A 123 -21.11 5.84 17.86
N THR A 124 -20.80 5.20 18.98
CA THR A 124 -19.44 5.16 19.49
C THR A 124 -18.58 4.25 18.61
N VAL A 125 -17.47 4.80 18.13
CA VAL A 125 -16.46 4.08 17.38
C VAL A 125 -15.14 4.14 18.13
N THR A 126 -14.37 3.05 18.07
CA THR A 126 -13.07 2.93 18.73
C THR A 126 -12.06 2.35 17.75
N ALA A 127 -10.87 2.97 17.68
CA ALA A 127 -9.75 2.42 16.94
C ALA A 127 -8.50 2.37 17.81
N GLY A 128 -7.59 1.45 17.47
CA GLY A 128 -6.32 1.28 18.14
C GLY A 128 -5.18 1.09 17.14
N VAL A 129 -4.02 1.66 17.44
CA VAL A 129 -2.80 1.47 16.64
C VAL A 129 -1.61 1.14 17.53
N LYS A 130 -0.87 0.09 17.18
CA LYS A 130 0.40 -0.22 17.81
C LYS A 130 1.47 0.72 17.28
N VAL A 131 2.11 1.43 18.19
CA VAL A 131 3.23 2.34 17.93
C VAL A 131 4.49 1.68 18.47
N PRO A 132 5.39 1.19 17.60
CA PRO A 132 6.57 0.49 18.06
C PRO A 132 7.63 1.46 18.62
N THR A 133 8.55 0.95 19.45
CA THR A 133 9.55 1.76 20.17
C THR A 133 10.36 2.68 19.26
N GLU A 134 10.76 2.21 18.08
CA GLU A 134 11.51 2.98 17.09
C GLU A 134 10.74 4.21 16.59
N ARG A 135 9.41 4.12 16.51
CA ARG A 135 8.55 5.25 16.11
C ARG A 135 8.33 6.24 17.25
N LEU A 136 8.48 5.81 18.50
CA LEU A 136 8.38 6.66 19.68
C LEU A 136 9.66 7.46 19.96
N ALA A 137 10.76 7.19 19.24
CA ALA A 137 11.99 7.96 19.39
C ALA A 137 11.76 9.46 19.07
N GLY A 138 12.10 10.33 20.02
CA GLY A 138 11.89 11.78 19.88
C GLY A 138 10.44 12.25 20.02
N VAL A 139 9.49 11.35 20.32
CA VAL A 139 8.08 11.71 20.56
C VAL A 139 7.90 12.17 22.00
N ARG A 140 7.41 13.40 22.16
CA ARG A 140 7.05 14.04 23.45
C ARG A 140 5.56 13.99 23.72
N ARG A 141 4.75 13.94 22.66
CA ARG A 141 3.28 13.92 22.73
C ARG A 141 2.71 13.11 21.59
N ILE A 142 1.63 12.39 21.86
CA ILE A 142 0.82 11.71 20.85
C ILE A 142 -0.48 12.49 20.72
N VAL A 143 -0.93 12.74 19.49
CA VAL A 143 -2.13 13.53 19.19
C VAL A 143 -3.06 12.72 18.29
N VAL A 144 -4.34 12.65 18.63
CA VAL A 144 -5.40 12.10 17.78
C VAL A 144 -6.33 13.25 17.38
N ARG A 145 -6.47 13.49 16.08
CA ARG A 145 -7.30 14.54 15.49
C ARG A 145 -8.60 13.97 14.93
N GLY A 146 -9.72 14.48 15.40
CA GLY A 146 -11.03 14.31 14.79
C GLY A 146 -11.40 15.51 13.90
N GLY A 147 -12.65 15.55 13.45
CA GLY A 147 -13.18 16.62 12.60
C GLY A 147 -13.37 17.95 13.34
N GLN A 148 -13.76 17.90 14.61
CA GLN A 148 -14.11 19.09 15.41
C GLN A 148 -13.13 19.34 16.56
N ASN A 149 -12.39 18.32 17.02
CA ASN A 149 -11.45 18.45 18.11
C ASN A 149 -10.21 17.56 17.93
N ALA A 150 -9.25 17.72 18.84
CA ALA A 150 -8.13 16.81 18.97
C ALA A 150 -7.89 16.51 20.46
N ARG A 151 -7.41 15.29 20.76
CA ARG A 151 -6.94 14.91 22.09
C ARG A 151 -5.46 14.56 22.03
N SER A 152 -4.77 14.72 23.14
CA SER A 152 -3.35 14.40 23.21
C SER A 152 -2.93 13.91 24.59
N VAL A 153 -1.94 13.03 24.59
CA VAL A 153 -1.29 12.50 25.79
C VAL A 153 0.20 12.82 25.71
N ASN A 154 0.78 13.33 26.80
CA ASN A 154 2.22 13.48 26.92
C ASN A 154 2.85 12.13 27.24
N ARG A 155 4.02 11.86 26.68
CA ARG A 155 4.79 10.64 26.94
C ARG A 155 5.72 10.82 28.12
#